data_AF-A0A1I4U6W8-F1
#
_entry.id   AF-A0A1I4U6W8-F1
#
_cell.length_a   1.000
_cell.length_b   1.000
_cell.length_c   1.000
_cell.angle_alpha   90.00
_cell.angle_beta   90.00
_cell.angle_gamma   90.00
#
_symmetry.space_group_name_H-M   'P 1'
#
loop_
_entity.id
_entity.type
_entity.pdbx_description
1 polymer ?
#
loop_
_entity_poly.entity_id
_entity_poly.type
_entity_poly.pdbx_seq_one_letter_code
_entity_poly.pdbx_strand_id
1 'polypeptide(L)'
;MPSSSNVNIEEVLVSPLSTILSEMGKSIAETQKTLDRNSIDTQIELEGDEALKDYNIEATWYHIPEVDIELKMALSMKYEEERDSKNRIRGYKRVLSAAPLNASYNSLNSYDVKGSSVLKARIVSVPSSSKVVEE
;
A
#
# COMPACT_ATOMS: atom_id res chain seq x y z
N MET A 1 2.92 26.79 31.30
CA MET A 1 2.75 26.80 29.83
C MET A 1 2.16 25.45 29.44
N PRO A 2 0.98 25.34 28.80
CA PRO A 2 0.52 24.07 28.28
C PRO A 2 1.14 23.85 26.91
N SER A 3 1.73 22.66 26.74
CA SER A 3 2.24 22.15 25.48
C SER A 3 1.14 22.13 24.43
N SER A 4 1.30 22.94 23.37
CA SER A 4 0.58 22.78 22.11
C SER A 4 0.77 21.35 21.62
N SER A 5 -0.28 20.53 21.73
CA SER A 5 -0.29 19.19 21.15
C SER A 5 -0.34 19.34 19.64
N ASN A 6 0.85 19.41 19.03
CA ASN A 6 1.03 19.25 17.60
C ASN A 6 0.35 17.93 17.23
N VAL A 7 -0.74 18.00 16.48
CA VAL A 7 -1.27 16.81 15.79
C VAL A 7 -0.14 16.33 14.91
N ASN A 8 0.47 15.21 15.29
CA ASN A 8 1.63 14.70 14.59
C ASN A 8 1.15 14.14 13.26
N ILE A 9 1.54 14.81 12.18
CA ILE A 9 1.30 14.37 10.79
C ILE A 9 1.74 12.91 10.59
N GLU A 10 2.77 12.46 11.33
CA GLU A 10 3.22 11.07 11.30
C GLU A 10 2.14 10.07 11.72
N GLU A 11 1.35 10.39 12.74
CA GLU A 11 0.34 9.49 13.29
C GLU A 11 -0.91 9.44 12.39
N VAL A 12 -1.31 10.59 11.84
CA VAL A 12 -2.54 10.72 11.04
C VAL A 12 -2.34 10.25 9.60
N LEU A 13 -1.14 10.42 9.03
CA LEU A 13 -0.90 10.17 7.60
C LEU A 13 0.17 9.10 7.33
N VAL A 14 1.28 9.10 8.09
CA VAL A 14 2.44 8.26 7.74
C VAL A 14 2.26 6.81 8.19
N SER A 15 1.77 6.58 9.41
CA SER A 15 1.59 5.22 9.94
C SER A 15 0.60 4.38 9.11
N PRO A 16 -0.63 4.85 8.82
CA PRO A 16 -1.56 4.08 7.98
C PRO A 16 -1.02 3.82 6.58
N LEU A 17 -0.30 4.78 6.01
CA LEU A 17 0.30 4.63 4.69
C LEU A 17 1.40 3.55 4.68
N SER A 18 2.27 3.54 5.69
CA SER A 18 3.32 2.53 5.85
C SER A 18 2.70 1.12 5.95
N THR A 19 1.62 0.97 6.71
CA THR A 19 0.89 -0.29 6.79
C THR A 19 0.33 -0.72 5.44
N ILE A 20 -0.32 0.18 4.70
CA ILE A 20 -0.86 -0.13 3.36
C ILE A 20 0.27 -0.60 2.43
N LEU A 21 1.37 0.14 2.35
CA LEU A 21 2.49 -0.22 1.47
C LEU A 21 3.13 -1.55 1.87
N SER A 22 3.26 -1.83 3.17
CA SER A 22 3.80 -3.08 3.68
C SER A 22 2.92 -4.28 3.32
N GLU A 23 1.61 -4.18 3.55
CA GLU A 23 0.67 -5.24 3.19
C GLU A 23 0.61 -5.47 1.68
N MET A 24 0.61 -4.40 0.88
CA MET A 24 0.69 -4.52 -0.58
C MET A 24 1.97 -5.21 -1.04
N GLY A 25 3.13 -4.83 -0.48
CA GLY A 25 4.40 -5.47 -0.80
C GLY A 25 4.40 -6.97 -0.49
N LYS A 26 3.84 -7.37 0.65
CA LYS A 26 3.68 -8.79 1.01
C LYS A 26 2.77 -9.52 0.03
N SER A 27 1.63 -8.92 -0.33
CA SER A 27 0.69 -9.53 -1.29
C SER A 27 1.30 -9.70 -2.68
N ILE A 28 2.07 -8.73 -3.17
CA ILE A 28 2.78 -8.83 -4.45
C ILE A 28 3.81 -9.97 -4.40
N ALA A 29 4.60 -10.05 -3.33
CA ALA A 29 5.59 -11.11 -3.15
C ALA A 29 4.96 -12.51 -3.09
N GLU A 30 3.87 -12.66 -2.34
CA GLU A 30 3.17 -13.95 -2.27
C GLU A 30 2.55 -14.31 -3.62
N THR A 31 2.00 -13.33 -4.35
CA THR A 31 1.47 -13.55 -5.71
C THR A 31 2.56 -14.04 -6.66
N GLN A 32 3.73 -13.38 -6.68
CA GLN A 32 4.86 -13.81 -7.52
C GLN A 32 5.29 -15.24 -7.17
N LYS A 33 5.40 -15.55 -5.87
CA LYS A 33 5.75 -16.89 -5.40
C LYS A 33 4.72 -17.95 -5.83
N THR A 34 3.43 -17.62 -5.84
CA THR A 34 2.39 -18.52 -6.35
C THR A 34 2.53 -18.76 -7.85
N LEU A 35 2.81 -17.71 -8.63
CA LEU A 35 3.07 -17.84 -10.08
C LEU A 35 4.29 -18.71 -10.37
N ASP A 36 5.38 -18.51 -9.62
CA ASP A 36 6.60 -19.30 -9.77
C ASP A 36 6.34 -20.78 -9.46
N ARG A 37 5.63 -21.07 -8.36
CA ARG A 37 5.24 -22.43 -8.00
C ARG A 37 4.38 -23.09 -9.05
N ASN A 38 3.38 -22.37 -9.57
CA ASN A 38 2.53 -22.91 -10.63
C ASN A 38 3.35 -23.25 -11.88
N SER A 39 4.28 -22.38 -12.28
CA SER A 39 5.17 -22.62 -13.42
C SER A 39 6.05 -23.86 -13.21
N ILE A 40 6.60 -24.03 -12.00
CA ILE A 40 7.38 -25.21 -11.62
C ILE A 40 6.54 -26.49 -11.64
N ASP A 41 5.36 -26.47 -11.03
CA ASP A 41 4.47 -27.63 -10.96
C ASP A 41 4.04 -28.06 -12.37
N THR A 42 3.70 -27.11 -13.23
CA THR A 42 3.40 -27.38 -14.64
C THR A 42 4.60 -27.94 -15.39
N GLN A 43 5.81 -27.44 -15.15
CA GLN A 43 7.02 -27.98 -15.78
C GLN A 43 7.24 -29.45 -15.38
N ILE A 44 7.06 -29.77 -14.10
CA ILE A 44 7.17 -31.15 -13.59
C ILE A 44 6.13 -32.06 -14.26
N GLU A 45 4.89 -31.59 -14.42
CA GLU A 45 3.83 -32.33 -15.10
C GLU A 45 4.18 -32.61 -16.57
N LEU A 46 4.68 -31.60 -17.30
CA LEU A 46 5.09 -31.73 -18.70
C LEU A 46 6.25 -32.73 -18.86
N GLU A 47 7.25 -32.69 -17.98
CA GLU A 47 8.38 -33.61 -18.01
C GLU A 47 8.00 -35.05 -17.62
N GLY A 48 6.96 -35.19 -16.80
CA GLY A 48 6.42 -36.48 -16.37
C GLY A 48 5.55 -37.18 -17.40
N ASP A 49 4.99 -36.46 -18.38
CA ASP A 49 4.11 -37.00 -19.41
C ASP A 49 4.91 -37.58 -20.59
N GLU A 50 4.89 -38.90 -20.76
CA GLU A 50 5.57 -39.59 -21.86
C GLU A 50 5.07 -39.17 -23.24
N ALA A 51 3.79 -38.80 -23.38
CA ALA A 51 3.24 -38.34 -24.64
C ALA A 51 3.73 -36.93 -25.00
N LEU A 52 4.12 -36.12 -24.02
CA LEU A 52 4.55 -34.73 -24.21
C LEU A 52 6.08 -34.59 -24.31
N LYS A 53 6.86 -35.58 -23.86
CA LYS A 53 8.33 -35.57 -23.89
C LYS A 53 8.93 -35.22 -25.24
N ASP A 54 8.36 -35.72 -26.33
CA ASP A 54 8.90 -35.51 -27.68
C ASP A 54 8.58 -34.12 -28.26
N TYR A 55 7.69 -33.36 -27.60
CA TYR A 55 7.23 -32.07 -28.10
C TYR A 55 8.03 -30.87 -27.58
N ASN A 56 9.01 -31.09 -26.70
CA ASN A 56 9.89 -30.05 -26.14
C ASN A 56 9.11 -28.83 -25.63
N ILE A 57 8.05 -29.08 -24.89
CA ILE A 57 7.16 -28.05 -24.33
C ILE A 57 7.71 -27.60 -22.99
N GLU A 58 7.78 -26.29 -22.76
CA GLU A 58 8.17 -25.69 -21.49
C GLU A 58 6.99 -24.93 -20.87
N ALA A 59 6.92 -24.92 -19.55
CA ALA A 59 5.95 -24.14 -18.80
C ALA A 59 6.17 -22.64 -19.03
N THR A 60 5.07 -21.89 -19.13
CA THR A 60 5.13 -20.43 -19.25
C THR A 60 5.41 -19.80 -17.89
N TRP A 61 6.45 -18.96 -17.82
CA TRP A 61 6.78 -18.20 -16.62
C TRP A 61 6.17 -16.81 -16.66
N TYR A 62 5.35 -16.49 -15.66
CA TYR A 62 4.78 -15.16 -15.48
C TYR A 62 5.59 -14.35 -14.49
N HIS A 63 5.83 -13.08 -14.83
CA HIS A 63 6.52 -12.14 -13.97
C HIS A 63 5.68 -10.88 -13.77
N ILE A 64 5.70 -10.34 -12.55
CA ILE A 64 5.15 -9.03 -12.22
C ILE A 64 6.33 -8.04 -12.23
N PRO A 65 6.65 -7.40 -13.38
CA PRO A 65 7.82 -6.54 -13.50
C PRO A 65 7.65 -5.23 -12.73
N GLU A 66 6.43 -4.70 -12.75
CA GLU A 66 6.11 -3.38 -12.22
C GLU A 66 4.69 -3.37 -11.65
N VAL A 67 4.54 -2.68 -10.51
CA VAL A 67 3.25 -2.39 -9.90
C VAL A 67 3.15 -0.90 -9.63
N ASP A 68 2.22 -0.24 -10.32
CA ASP A 68 1.88 1.17 -10.10
C ASP A 68 0.67 1.28 -9.15
N ILE A 69 0.81 2.10 -8.12
CA ILE A 69 -0.18 2.28 -7.05
C ILE A 69 -0.53 3.76 -6.96
N GLU A 70 -1.83 4.08 -7.07
CA GLU A 70 -2.35 5.44 -6.89
C GLU A 70 -3.36 5.47 -5.73
N LEU A 71 -3.03 6.20 -4.67
CA LEU A 71 -3.90 6.41 -3.52
C LEU A 71 -4.42 7.85 -3.51
N LYS A 72 -5.74 8.00 -3.57
CA LYS A 72 -6.43 9.30 -3.46
C LYS A 72 -7.01 9.46 -2.07
N MET A 73 -6.72 10.59 -1.43
CA MET A 73 -7.18 10.89 -0.06
C MET A 73 -7.89 12.22 -0.01
N ALA A 74 -8.99 12.26 0.74
CA ALA A 74 -9.64 13.49 1.15
C ALA A 74 -9.03 13.97 2.46
N LEU A 75 -8.71 15.26 2.54
CA LEU A 75 -8.20 15.92 3.74
C LEU A 75 -9.25 16.90 4.29
N SER A 76 -9.52 16.80 5.58
CA SER A 76 -10.41 17.70 6.32
C SER A 76 -9.66 18.29 7.51
N MET A 77 -9.78 19.60 7.71
CA MET A 77 -9.21 20.30 8.86
C MET A 77 -10.32 21.00 9.65
N LYS A 78 -10.45 20.66 10.93
CA LYS A 78 -11.39 21.29 11.87
C LYS A 78 -10.62 22.06 12.95
N TYR A 79 -11.25 23.13 13.45
CA TYR A 79 -10.78 23.84 14.63
C TYR A 79 -11.66 23.44 15.80
N GLU A 80 -11.07 22.82 16.82
CA GLU A 80 -11.75 22.48 18.08
C GLU A 80 -11.44 23.53 19.13
N GLU A 81 -12.46 24.02 19.82
CA GLU A 81 -12.29 24.97 20.92
C GLU A 81 -11.68 24.28 22.14
N GLU A 82 -10.51 24.74 22.57
CA GLU A 82 -9.96 24.33 23.86
C GLU A 82 -10.60 25.17 24.96
N ARG A 83 -11.30 24.51 25.89
CA ARG A 83 -12.01 25.16 27.00
C ARG A 83 -11.31 24.92 28.35
N ASP A 84 -11.22 25.97 29.15
CA ASP A 84 -10.80 25.97 30.57
C ASP A 84 -11.81 25.16 31.43
N SER A 85 -11.41 24.70 32.62
CA SER A 85 -12.31 24.14 33.63
C SER A 85 -13.45 25.10 34.04
N LYS A 86 -13.31 26.40 33.77
CA LYS A 86 -14.38 27.42 33.86
C LYS A 86 -15.18 27.62 32.56
N ASN A 87 -15.10 26.69 31.61
CA ASN A 87 -15.79 26.68 30.31
C ASN A 87 -15.51 27.89 29.39
N ARG A 88 -14.37 28.57 29.59
CA ARG A 88 -13.94 29.70 28.76
C ARG A 88 -13.06 29.21 27.63
N ILE A 89 -13.26 29.73 26.42
CA ILE A 89 -12.43 29.43 25.26
C ILE A 89 -11.02 29.98 25.52
N ARG A 90 -10.03 29.08 25.59
CA ARG A 90 -8.61 29.38 25.83
C ARG A 90 -7.77 29.35 24.57
N GLY A 91 -8.27 28.72 23.52
CA GLY A 91 -7.57 28.56 22.25
C GLY A 91 -8.35 27.69 21.29
N TYR A 92 -7.76 27.49 20.11
CA TYR A 92 -8.29 26.60 19.08
C TYR A 92 -7.22 25.57 18.75
N LYS A 93 -7.55 24.29 18.90
CA LYS A 93 -6.74 23.17 18.44
C LYS A 93 -7.10 22.87 16.99
N ARG A 94 -6.08 22.66 16.16
CA ARG A 94 -6.27 22.20 14.78
C ARG A 94 -6.32 20.67 14.78
N VAL A 95 -7.37 20.10 14.23
CA VAL A 95 -7.51 18.65 14.03
C VAL A 95 -7.52 18.37 12.54
N LEU A 96 -6.53 17.62 12.08
CA LEU A 96 -6.45 17.14 10.70
C LEU A 96 -7.00 15.72 10.65
N SER A 97 -7.87 15.45 9.68
CA SER A 97 -8.43 14.13 9.41
C SER A 97 -8.23 13.79 7.94
N ALA A 98 -7.90 12.54 7.65
CA ALA A 98 -7.71 12.06 6.30
C ALA A 98 -8.42 10.73 6.10
N ALA A 99 -9.03 10.54 4.94
CA ALA A 99 -9.72 9.30 4.59
C ALA A 99 -9.43 8.92 3.12
N PRO A 100 -9.26 7.63 2.81
CA PRO A 100 -9.14 7.18 1.44
C PRO A 100 -10.45 7.42 0.68
N LEU A 101 -10.34 7.93 -0.55
CA LEU A 101 -11.48 8.15 -1.44
C LEU A 101 -11.83 6.84 -2.14
N ASN A 102 -12.72 6.04 -1.54
CA ASN A 102 -13.31 4.87 -2.20
C ASN A 102 -14.73 5.20 -2.72
N ALA A 103 -15.18 4.53 -3.79
CA ALA A 103 -16.50 4.73 -4.39
C ALA A 103 -17.66 4.58 -3.39
N SER A 104 -17.49 3.79 -2.32
CA SER A 104 -18.48 3.59 -1.25
C SER A 104 -18.48 4.66 -0.16
N TYR A 105 -17.53 5.62 -0.16
CA TYR A 105 -17.41 6.63 0.90
C TYR A 105 -18.26 7.90 0.64
N ASN A 106 -19.03 7.92 -0.45
CA ASN A 106 -19.86 9.06 -0.83
C ASN A 106 -21.10 9.29 0.05
N SER A 107 -21.44 8.41 1.01
CA SER A 107 -22.81 8.40 1.56
C SER A 107 -23.00 8.73 3.05
N LEU A 108 -21.95 8.92 3.87
CA LEU A 108 -22.18 8.96 5.34
C LEU A 108 -21.57 10.11 6.12
N ASN A 109 -20.71 10.95 5.55
CA ASN A 109 -20.18 12.08 6.33
C ASN A 109 -20.04 13.36 5.50
N SER A 110 -20.79 14.38 5.88
CA SER A 110 -20.66 15.77 5.41
C SER A 110 -19.39 16.40 6.00
N TYR A 111 -18.23 15.97 5.53
CA TYR A 111 -16.97 16.67 5.82
C TYR A 111 -16.78 17.80 4.80
N ASP A 112 -16.50 19.01 5.30
CA ASP A 112 -16.07 20.17 4.52
C ASP A 112 -14.64 19.89 4.02
N VAL A 113 -14.53 19.22 2.86
CA VAL A 113 -13.26 18.82 2.24
C VAL A 113 -12.54 20.07 1.75
N LYS A 114 -11.43 20.43 2.40
CA LYS A 114 -10.61 21.62 2.04
C LYS A 114 -9.36 21.28 1.22
N GLY A 115 -9.10 20.01 0.94
CA GLY A 115 -7.98 19.61 0.09
C GLY A 115 -8.01 18.12 -0.30
N SER A 116 -7.37 17.81 -1.43
CA SER A 116 -7.13 16.45 -1.91
C SER A 116 -5.63 16.14 -1.91
N SER A 117 -5.25 14.92 -1.54
CA SER A 117 -3.88 14.41 -1.67
C SER A 117 -3.86 13.20 -2.59
N VAL A 118 -2.80 13.08 -3.39
CA VAL A 118 -2.54 11.93 -4.27
C VAL A 118 -1.14 11.42 -3.97
N LEU A 119 -1.04 10.14 -3.64
CA LEU A 119 0.23 9.43 -3.51
C LEU A 119 0.37 8.44 -4.66
N LYS A 120 1.54 8.47 -5.31
CA LYS A 120 1.93 7.51 -6.34
C LYS A 120 3.14 6.72 -5.86
N ALA A 121 3.06 5.41 -5.92
CA ALA A 121 4.16 4.51 -5.62
C ALA A 121 4.35 3.52 -6.76
N ARG A 122 5.61 3.20 -7.06
CA ARG A 122 5.99 2.23 -8.08
C ARG A 122 6.91 1.21 -7.45
N ILE A 123 6.54 -0.05 -7.55
CA ILE A 123 7.35 -1.18 -7.10
C ILE A 123 7.89 -1.87 -8.34
N VAL A 124 9.21 -2.02 -8.42
CA VAL A 124 9.90 -2.70 -9.52
C VAL A 124 10.64 -3.91 -9.00
N SER A 125 10.59 -5.00 -9.77
CA SER A 125 11.36 -6.20 -9.49
C SER A 125 12.84 -5.94 -9.83
N VAL A 126 13.72 -6.06 -8.83
CA VAL A 126 15.18 -5.96 -9.04
C VAL A 126 15.77 -7.36 -8.92
N PRO A 127 16.26 -7.97 -10.00
CA PRO A 127 16.88 -9.29 -9.93
C PRO A 127 18.12 -9.24 -9.04
N SER A 128 18.38 -10.33 -8.31
CA SER A 128 19.58 -10.40 -7.47
C SER A 128 20.84 -10.32 -8.34
N SER A 129 21.86 -9.58 -7.92
CA SER A 129 23.17 -9.65 -8.57
C SER A 129 23.75 -11.05 -8.33
N SER A 130 23.84 -11.88 -9.37
CA SER A 130 24.53 -13.16 -9.30
C SER A 130 26.00 -12.93 -8.98
N LYS A 131 26.45 -13.40 -7.81
CA LYS A 131 27.89 -13.60 -7.57
C LYS A 131 28.26 -14.91 -8.25
N VAL A 132 29.00 -14.84 -9.35
CA VAL A 132 29.68 -16.01 -9.88
C VAL A 132 30.67 -16.45 -8.80
N VAL A 133 30.45 -17.65 -8.25
CA VAL A 133 31.48 -18.33 -7.46
C VAL A 133 32.43 -18.90 -8.50
N GLU A 134 33.62 -18.31 -8.64
CA GLU A 134 34.69 -18.90 -9.44
C GLU A 134 35.11 -20.23 -8.78
N GLU A 135 35.09 -21.32 -9.55
CA GLU A 135 35.63 -22.65 -9.17
C GLU A 135 37.15 -22.65 -9.08
#